data_AF-A0A957V234-F1
#
_entry.id   AF-A0A957V234-F1
#
_cell.length_a   1.000
_cell.length_b   1.000
_cell.length_c   1.000
_cell.angle_alpha   90.00
_cell.angle_beta   90.00
_cell.angle_gamma   90.00
#
_symmetry.space_group_name_H-M   'P 1'
#
loop_
_entity.id
_entity.type
_entity.pdbx_description
1 polymer ?
#
loop_
_entity_poly.entity_id
_entity_poly.type
_entity_poly.pdbx_seq_one_letter_code
_entity_poly.pdbx_strand_id
1 'polypeptide(L)'
;MQELSQPTVHIGTSSWLFDAWRGVFYPDGVPKNQYLPYYASQFDTVEVNTSFYAIPSPSTLINWVESVPAGFTYVLKFPRAITHDRRLVDCTDLTRTFLDALRALGPAAGPAFLQFPPDFTRRVN
;
A
#
# COMPACT_ATOMS: atom_id res chain seq x y z
N MET A 1 -16.85 -24.89 25.58
CA MET A 1 -17.02 -24.08 24.36
C MET A 1 -15.93 -23.03 24.42
N GLN A 2 -14.96 -23.07 23.50
CA GLN A 2 -13.81 -22.16 23.53
C GLN A 2 -14.25 -20.84 22.88
N GLU A 3 -14.16 -19.73 23.61
CA GLU A 3 -14.40 -18.40 23.03
C GLU A 3 -13.42 -18.18 21.88
N LEU A 4 -13.95 -18.00 20.67
CA LEU A 4 -13.14 -17.57 19.54
C LEU A 4 -12.78 -16.09 19.77
N SER A 5 -11.49 -15.77 19.71
CA SER A 5 -11.03 -14.38 19.75
C SER A 5 -11.64 -13.62 18.57
N GLN A 6 -12.15 -12.43 18.83
CA GLN A 6 -12.68 -11.56 17.76
C GLN A 6 -11.59 -11.25 16.73
N PRO A 7 -11.92 -11.23 15.42
CA PRO A 7 -10.95 -10.92 14.39
C PRO A 7 -10.51 -9.45 14.46
N THR A 8 -9.22 -9.20 14.25
CA THR A 8 -8.70 -7.84 14.07
C THR A 8 -9.10 -7.33 12.68
N VAL A 9 -9.70 -6.14 12.61
CA VAL A 9 -10.10 -5.47 11.36
C VAL A 9 -9.31 -4.17 11.24
N HIS A 10 -8.64 -4.00 10.10
CA HIS A 10 -7.94 -2.76 9.74
C HIS A 10 -8.75 -1.96 8.71
N ILE A 11 -8.88 -0.66 8.93
CA ILE A 11 -9.69 0.25 8.10
C ILE A 11 -8.78 1.37 7.57
N GLY A 12 -8.87 1.59 6.25
CA GLY A 12 -8.11 2.61 5.56
C GLY A 12 -8.68 2.91 4.18
N THR A 13 -7.89 3.61 3.38
CA THR A 13 -8.23 4.08 2.04
C THR A 13 -7.13 3.70 1.05
N SER A 14 -7.35 3.92 -0.25
CA SER A 14 -6.38 3.61 -1.32
C SER A 14 -5.29 4.66 -1.54
N SER A 15 -5.26 5.73 -0.75
CA SER A 15 -4.16 6.70 -0.69
C SER A 15 -4.39 7.73 0.43
N TRP A 16 -3.33 8.45 0.80
CA TRP A 16 -3.36 9.59 1.72
C TRP A 16 -2.92 10.91 1.06
N LEU A 17 -2.79 10.95 -0.27
CA LEU A 17 -2.22 12.08 -1.01
C LEU A 17 -3.25 12.76 -1.92
N PHE A 18 -4.43 13.08 -1.38
CA PHE A 18 -5.47 13.79 -2.13
C PHE A 18 -5.59 15.25 -1.67
N ASP A 19 -5.29 16.20 -2.56
CA ASP A 19 -5.43 17.64 -2.26
C ASP A 19 -6.88 18.04 -1.98
N ALA A 20 -7.84 17.35 -2.60
CA ALA A 20 -9.27 17.53 -2.38
C ALA A 20 -9.72 17.22 -0.94
N TRP A 21 -8.88 16.59 -0.12
CA TRP A 21 -9.18 16.31 1.28
C TRP A 21 -8.81 17.46 2.21
N ARG A 22 -8.14 18.50 1.73
CA ARG A 22 -7.86 19.71 2.52
C ARG A 22 -9.15 20.42 2.90
N GLY A 23 -9.28 20.78 4.18
CA GLY A 23 -10.47 21.41 4.74
C GLY A 23 -11.65 20.45 4.95
N VAL A 24 -11.53 19.18 4.57
CA VAL A 24 -12.57 18.14 4.74
C VAL A 24 -12.09 17.06 5.71
N PHE A 25 -10.91 16.51 5.44
CA PHE A 25 -10.25 15.51 6.28
C PHE A 25 -8.95 16.05 6.85
N TYR A 26 -8.11 16.71 6.04
CA TYR A 26 -6.92 17.39 6.54
C TYR A 26 -7.29 18.78 7.05
N PRO A 27 -6.94 19.14 8.30
CA PRO A 27 -7.13 20.50 8.80
C PRO A 27 -6.44 21.54 7.92
N ASP A 28 -6.97 22.75 7.95
CA ASP A 28 -6.38 23.86 7.21
C ASP A 28 -4.94 24.13 7.66
N GLY A 29 -4.08 24.43 6.68
CA GLY A 29 -2.67 24.73 6.93
C GLY A 29 -1.75 23.52 7.13
N VAL A 30 -2.27 22.28 7.17
CA VAL A 30 -1.41 21.08 7.24
C VAL A 30 -0.58 20.97 5.95
N PRO A 31 0.76 20.97 6.02
CA PRO A 31 1.60 20.81 4.84
C PRO A 31 1.55 19.36 4.33
N LYS A 32 1.75 19.14 3.03
CA LYS A 32 1.61 17.81 2.40
C LYS A 32 2.51 16.73 3.01
N ASN A 33 3.70 17.10 3.49
CA ASN A 33 4.62 16.16 4.15
C ASN A 33 4.09 15.67 5.52
N GLN A 34 3.07 16.32 6.08
CA GLN A 34 2.38 15.91 7.30
C GLN A 34 1.08 15.14 7.03
N TYR A 35 0.72 14.89 5.76
CA TYR A 35 -0.51 14.16 5.43
C TYR A 35 -0.46 12.71 5.90
N LEU A 36 0.70 12.04 5.78
CA LEU A 36 0.86 10.67 6.25
C LEU A 36 0.78 10.56 7.78
N PRO A 37 1.55 11.34 8.57
CA PRO A 37 1.39 11.37 10.03
C PRO A 37 -0.05 11.66 10.47
N TYR A 38 -0.70 12.64 9.85
CA TYR A 38 -2.09 12.97 10.16
C TYR A 38 -3.03 11.81 9.83
N TYR A 39 -2.93 11.25 8.62
CA TYR A 39 -3.74 10.12 8.18
C TYR A 39 -3.60 8.92 9.13
N ALA A 40 -2.38 8.59 9.54
CA ALA A 40 -2.08 7.46 10.43
C ALA A 40 -2.51 7.69 11.89
N SER A 41 -2.93 8.91 12.24
CA SER A 41 -3.61 9.17 13.52
C SER A 41 -5.10 8.84 13.49
N GLN A 42 -5.68 8.64 12.30
CA GLN A 42 -7.12 8.40 12.09
C GLN A 42 -7.41 6.98 11.59
N PHE A 43 -6.47 6.38 10.84
CA PHE A 43 -6.58 5.04 10.26
C PHE A 43 -5.38 4.18 10.65
N ASP A 44 -5.54 2.87 10.62
CA ASP A 44 -4.51 1.89 10.99
C ASP A 44 -3.87 1.18 9.77
N THR A 45 -4.39 1.44 8.58
CA THR A 45 -3.81 0.92 7.34
C THR A 45 -4.01 1.86 6.15
N VAL A 46 -3.22 1.64 5.10
CA VAL A 46 -3.42 2.29 3.81
C VAL A 46 -3.01 1.38 2.67
N GLU A 47 -3.85 1.34 1.62
CA GLU A 47 -3.42 0.80 0.34
C GLU A 47 -2.55 1.83 -0.38
N VAL A 48 -1.38 1.39 -0.83
CA VAL A 48 -0.41 2.21 -1.54
C VAL A 48 -0.59 2.00 -3.04
N ASN A 49 -1.47 2.78 -3.68
CA ASN A 49 -1.68 2.65 -5.13
C ASN A 49 -0.52 3.22 -5.97
N THR A 50 0.36 4.06 -5.42
CA THR A 50 1.54 4.57 -6.14
C THR A 50 2.52 3.47 -6.51
N SER A 51 2.58 2.37 -5.75
CA SER A 51 3.42 1.21 -6.07
C SER A 51 2.99 0.47 -7.34
N PHE A 52 1.75 0.71 -7.79
CA PHE A 52 1.28 0.27 -9.11
C PHE A 52 2.08 0.91 -10.25
N TYR A 53 2.56 2.14 -10.08
CA TYR A 53 3.29 2.86 -11.12
C TYR A 53 4.80 2.78 -10.94
N ALA A 54 5.29 2.77 -9.70
CA ALA A 54 6.72 2.67 -9.40
C ALA A 54 6.96 2.03 -8.04
N ILE A 55 7.90 1.10 -7.95
CA ILE A 55 8.32 0.53 -6.67
C ILE A 55 8.97 1.65 -5.83
N PRO A 56 8.54 1.88 -4.58
CA PRO A 56 9.13 2.93 -3.74
C PRO A 56 10.62 2.71 -3.50
N SER A 57 11.39 3.80 -3.43
CA SER A 57 12.80 3.72 -3.06
C SER A 57 12.98 3.29 -1.59
N PRO A 58 14.13 2.72 -1.21
CA PRO A 58 14.41 2.41 0.20
C PRO A 58 14.26 3.62 1.13
N SER A 59 14.74 4.80 0.71
CA SER A 59 14.58 6.05 1.47
C SER A 59 13.12 6.45 1.67
N THR A 60 12.27 6.22 0.67
CA THR A 60 10.83 6.49 0.77
C THR A 60 10.19 5.56 1.80
N LEU A 61 10.53 4.27 1.76
CA LEU A 61 9.99 3.27 2.69
C LEU A 61 10.42 3.56 4.14
N ILE A 62 11.69 3.93 4.35
CA ILE A 62 12.19 4.34 5.67
C ILE A 62 11.37 5.53 6.20
N ASN A 63 11.25 6.59 5.40
CA ASN A 63 10.48 7.77 5.79
C ASN A 63 9.02 7.43 6.11
N TRP A 64 8.40 6.51 5.37
CA TRP A 64 7.03 6.07 5.65
C TRP A 64 6.92 5.35 6.99
N VAL A 65 7.81 4.39 7.27
CA VAL A 65 7.81 3.64 8.54
C VAL A 65 8.06 4.57 9.73
N GLU A 66 8.96 5.54 9.60
CA GLU A 66 9.28 6.51 10.65
C GLU A 66 8.16 7.55 10.89
N SER A 67 7.25 7.73 9.93
CA SER A 67 6.20 8.76 9.98
C SER A 67 4.88 8.30 10.61
N VAL A 68 4.77 7.03 11.01
CA VAL A 68 3.51 6.41 11.47
C VAL A 68 3.67 5.72 12.82
N PRO A 69 2.60 5.62 13.63
CA PRO A 69 2.64 4.88 14.89
C PRO A 69 2.87 3.39 14.67
N ALA A 70 3.41 2.73 15.71
CA ALA A 70 3.53 1.27 15.72
C ALA A 70 2.16 0.61 15.53
N GLY A 71 2.12 -0.44 14.70
CA GLY A 71 0.89 -1.15 14.34
C GLY A 71 0.19 -0.62 13.09
N PHE A 72 0.60 0.53 12.55
CA PHE A 72 0.13 0.97 11.23
C PHE A 72 0.70 0.09 10.12
N THR A 73 -0.13 -0.25 9.13
CA THR A 73 0.27 -1.16 8.04
C THR A 73 0.10 -0.54 6.65
N TYR A 74 0.96 -0.97 5.72
CA TYR A 74 0.92 -0.59 4.31
C TYR A 74 0.57 -1.79 3.45
N VAL A 75 -0.46 -1.64 2.61
CA VAL A 75 -0.92 -2.64 1.64
C VAL A 75 -0.39 -2.24 0.27
N LEU A 76 0.76 -2.79 -0.13
CA LEU A 76 1.38 -2.46 -1.42
C LEU A 76 0.66 -3.17 -2.57
N LYS A 77 0.28 -2.39 -3.59
CA LYS A 77 -0.23 -2.93 -4.84
C LYS A 77 0.92 -3.36 -5.75
N PHE A 78 0.82 -4.53 -6.36
CA PHE A 78 1.82 -4.98 -7.31
C PHE A 78 1.94 -4.02 -8.51
N PRO A 79 3.15 -3.80 -9.06
CA PRO A 79 3.37 -2.98 -10.24
C PRO A 79 2.47 -3.34 -11.42
N ARG A 80 2.01 -2.32 -12.14
CA ARG A 80 1.28 -2.41 -13.41
C ARG A 80 2.05 -3.24 -14.42
N ALA A 81 3.38 -3.09 -14.46
CA ALA A 81 4.24 -3.86 -15.34
C ALA A 81 4.10 -5.37 -15.14
N ILE A 82 3.82 -5.84 -13.91
CA ILE A 82 3.60 -7.27 -13.63
C ILE A 82 2.21 -7.72 -14.08
N THR A 83 1.16 -6.98 -13.72
CA THR A 83 -0.23 -7.41 -13.86
C THR A 83 -0.87 -7.07 -15.21
N HIS A 84 -0.58 -5.88 -15.75
CA HIS A 84 -1.20 -5.34 -16.95
C HIS A 84 -0.30 -5.49 -18.17
N ASP A 85 0.96 -5.07 -18.06
CA ASP A 85 1.81 -4.96 -19.25
C ASP A 85 2.43 -6.32 -19.63
N ARG A 86 3.05 -7.03 -18.67
CA ARG A 86 3.63 -8.37 -18.89
C ARG A 86 2.66 -9.52 -18.63
N ARG A 87 1.50 -9.24 -18.00
CA ARG A 87 0.46 -10.23 -17.71
C ARG A 87 1.02 -11.51 -17.06
N LEU A 88 1.88 -11.33 -16.06
CA LEU A 88 2.60 -12.36 -15.29
C LEU A 88 3.70 -13.14 -16.04
N VAL A 89 4.01 -12.79 -17.29
CA VAL A 89 5.08 -13.45 -18.08
C VAL A 89 6.43 -12.77 -17.83
N ASP A 90 7.48 -13.54 -17.57
CA ASP A 90 8.86 -13.04 -17.39
C ASP A 90 8.98 -11.89 -16.37
N CYS A 91 8.28 -12.03 -15.23
CA CYS A 91 8.23 -11.03 -14.16
C CYS A 91 9.16 -11.31 -12.98
N THR A 92 9.95 -12.39 -12.99
CA THR A 92 10.68 -12.88 -11.79
C THR A 92 11.51 -11.81 -11.10
N ASP A 93 12.37 -11.09 -11.83
CA ASP A 93 13.26 -10.09 -11.23
C ASP A 93 12.49 -8.89 -10.69
N LEU A 94 11.50 -8.40 -11.45
CA LEU A 94 10.65 -7.29 -11.00
C LEU A 94 9.83 -7.68 -9.77
N THR A 95 9.33 -8.92 -9.71
CA THR A 95 8.66 -9.48 -8.55
C THR A 95 9.61 -9.54 -7.36
N ARG A 96 10.88 -9.94 -7.54
CA ARG A 96 11.87 -9.92 -6.45
C ARG A 96 12.10 -8.51 -5.92
N THR A 97 12.30 -7.53 -6.81
CA THR A 97 12.45 -6.12 -6.42
C THR A 97 11.25 -5.60 -5.63
N PHE A 98 10.03 -5.94 -6.05
CA PHE A 98 8.82 -5.59 -5.31
C PHE A 98 8.75 -6.25 -3.93
N LEU A 99 9.09 -7.54 -3.84
CA LEU A 99 9.11 -8.26 -2.58
C LEU A 99 10.17 -7.72 -1.62
N ASP A 100 11.31 -7.24 -2.12
CA ASP A 100 12.33 -6.61 -1.29
C ASP A 100 11.84 -5.27 -0.71
N ALA A 101 11.12 -4.47 -1.50
CA ALA A 101 10.44 -3.27 -0.99
C ALA A 101 9.38 -3.60 0.07
N LEU A 102 8.57 -4.65 -0.15
CA LEU A 102 7.59 -5.11 0.84
C LEU A 102 8.27 -5.56 2.13
N ARG A 103 9.38 -6.31 2.05
CA ARG A 103 10.15 -6.74 3.23
C ARG A 103 10.76 -5.58 3.99
N ALA A 104 11.19 -4.52 3.29
CA ALA A 104 11.79 -3.35 3.91
C ALA A 104 10.80 -2.56 4.80
N LEU A 105 9.49 -2.74 4.64
CA LEU A 105 8.48 -2.20 5.56
C LEU A 105 8.47 -2.89 6.93
N GLY A 106 9.08 -4.08 7.05
CA GLY A 106 9.20 -4.81 8.31
C GLY A 106 7.82 -5.07 8.95
N PRO A 107 7.62 -4.75 10.24
CA PRO A 107 6.34 -4.94 10.93
C PRO A 107 5.17 -4.14 10.34
N ALA A 108 5.46 -3.08 9.57
CA ALA A 108 4.43 -2.28 8.91
C ALA A 108 3.98 -2.89 7.56
N ALA A 109 4.55 -4.01 7.14
CA ALA A 109 4.11 -4.70 5.93
C ALA A 109 2.72 -5.34 6.14
N GLY A 110 1.71 -4.81 5.45
CA GLY A 110 0.42 -5.46 5.28
C GLY A 110 0.42 -6.48 4.13
N PRO A 111 -0.74 -7.07 3.79
CA PRO A 111 -0.87 -7.90 2.60
C PRO A 111 -0.51 -7.10 1.33
N ALA A 112 0.05 -7.77 0.33
CA ALA A 112 0.18 -7.24 -1.01
C ALA A 112 -0.82 -7.92 -1.96
N PHE A 113 -1.25 -7.22 -3.01
CA PHE A 113 -2.29 -7.74 -3.89
C PHE A 113 -2.05 -7.44 -5.37
N LEU A 114 -2.59 -8.33 -6.21
CA LEU A 114 -2.59 -8.22 -7.66
C LEU A 114 -3.98 -7.79 -8.11
N GLN A 115 -4.07 -6.62 -8.75
CA GLN A 115 -5.26 -6.22 -9.50
C GLN A 115 -4.99 -6.42 -10.98
N PHE A 116 -5.85 -7.15 -11.67
CA PHE A 116 -5.72 -7.44 -13.09
C PHE A 116 -6.59 -6.50 -13.95
N PRO A 117 -6.22 -6.26 -15.22
CA PRO A 117 -7.09 -5.54 -16.15
C PRO A 117 -8.38 -6.33 -16.44
N PRO A 118 -9.45 -5.66 -16.91
CA PRO A 118 -10.75 -6.31 -17.14
C PRO A 118 -10.71 -7.40 -18.22
N ASP A 119 -9.70 -7.38 -19.10
CA ASP A 119 -9.51 -8.36 -20.18
C ASP A 119 -8.61 -9.54 -19.77
N PHE A 120 -8.18 -9.62 -18.51
CA PHE A 120 -7.35 -10.71 -17.99
C PHE A 120 -8.20 -11.95 -17.73
N THR A 121 -8.38 -12.74 -18.77
CA THR A 121 -9.17 -13.97 -18.73
C THR A 121 -8.29 -15.21 -18.74
N ARG A 122 -8.85 -16.32 -18.26
CA ARG A 122 -8.23 -17.64 -18.41
C ARG A 122 -7.92 -17.89 -19.89
N ARG A 123 -6.66 -18.22 -20.19
CA ARG A 123 -6.31 -18.80 -21.49
C ARG A 123 -6.75 -20.25 -21.49
N VAL A 124 -7.66 -20.60 -22.38
CA VAL A 124 -8.03 -21.99 -22.65
C VAL A 124 -7.04 -22.45 -23.72
N ASN A 125 -6.09 -23.29 -23.32
CA ASN A 125 -5.25 -24.05 -24.24
C ASN A 125 -6.01 -25.29 -24.70
#